data_AF-A0A919VMU8-F1
#
_entry.id   AF-A0A919VMU8-F1
#
_cell.length_a   1.000
_cell.length_b   1.000
_cell.length_c   1.000
_cell.angle_alpha   90.00
_cell.angle_beta   90.00
_cell.angle_gamma   90.00
#
_symmetry.space_group_name_H-M   'P 1'
#
loop_
_entity.id
_entity.type
_entity.pdbx_description
1 polymer ?
#
loop_
_entity_poly.entity_id
_entity_poly.type
_entity_poly.pdbx_seq_one_letter_code
_entity_poly.pdbx_strand_id
1 'polypeptide(L)'
;MEQAELPDVRFSEPEELVHGPVPMIPVLRWRRAADVGRPLVSAPEPAVVEEPYLPNRGVVHPEQLVDYRYVELLPQDLQDRIAEWEKNGDGLGYSAWSVVPGWKVGGFPSWRMSGPWTVNCSTCGTEMSLLFTIGHGEWDAAGLWWPVEEPADTADPLTGVFIGRGFDWYVFHCPASFDHPFSTAMQ
;
A
#
# COMPACT_ATOMS: atom_id res chain seq x y z
N MET A 1 -25.14 -22.98 -20.78
CA MET A 1 -25.62 -23.02 -19.39
C MET A 1 -24.97 -24.25 -18.79
N GLU A 2 -23.82 -24.06 -18.16
CA GLU A 2 -23.09 -25.13 -17.46
C GLU A 2 -22.38 -24.41 -16.31
N GLN A 3 -22.92 -24.58 -15.09
CA GLN A 3 -22.30 -24.06 -13.87
C GLN A 3 -21.20 -25.04 -13.49
N ALA A 4 -19.97 -24.55 -13.38
CA ALA A 4 -18.89 -25.31 -12.77
C ALA A 4 -19.17 -25.37 -11.26
N GLU A 5 -19.54 -26.56 -10.76
CA GLU A 5 -19.59 -26.85 -9.33
C GLU A 5 -18.17 -26.81 -8.76
N LEU A 6 -17.93 -25.86 -7.84
CA LEU A 6 -16.74 -25.86 -7.00
C LEU A 6 -16.88 -26.98 -5.96
N PRO A 7 -15.79 -27.71 -5.64
CA PRO A 7 -15.85 -28.77 -4.66
C PRO A 7 -16.24 -28.23 -3.27
N ASP A 8 -17.04 -29.02 -2.55
CA ASP A 8 -17.50 -28.76 -1.18
C ASP A 8 -16.31 -28.83 -0.21
N VAL A 9 -15.58 -27.71 -0.08
CA VAL A 9 -14.51 -27.57 0.91
C VAL A 9 -15.17 -27.29 2.25
N ARG A 10 -15.45 -28.34 3.02
CA ARG A 10 -15.82 -28.21 4.43
C ARG A 10 -14.61 -27.69 5.21
N PHE A 11 -14.53 -26.37 5.35
CA PHE A 11 -13.75 -25.74 6.42
C PHE A 11 -14.46 -26.03 7.74
N SER A 12 -14.05 -27.09 8.43
CA SER A 12 -14.30 -27.18 9.86
C SER A 12 -13.23 -26.34 10.55
N GLU A 13 -13.58 -25.13 10.96
CA GLU A 13 -12.72 -24.32 11.82
C GLU A 13 -12.45 -25.10 13.13
N PRO A 14 -11.19 -25.29 13.53
CA PRO A 14 -10.90 -25.81 14.87
C PRO A 14 -11.48 -24.83 15.90
N GLU A 15 -12.26 -25.31 16.87
CA GLU A 15 -12.87 -24.49 17.94
C GLU A 15 -11.86 -23.63 18.72
N GLU A 16 -10.56 -23.93 18.62
CA GLU A 16 -9.46 -23.16 19.24
C GLU A 16 -9.16 -21.82 18.54
N LEU A 17 -9.64 -21.58 17.32
CA LEU A 17 -9.40 -20.35 16.55
C LEU A 17 -10.52 -19.30 16.69
N VAL A 18 -11.63 -19.62 17.37
CA VAL A 18 -12.83 -18.78 17.49
C VAL A 18 -12.56 -17.43 18.21
N HIS A 19 -11.40 -17.31 18.87
CA HIS A 19 -10.97 -16.08 19.55
C HIS A 19 -9.51 -15.68 19.24
N GLY A 20 -8.87 -16.33 18.27
CA GLY A 20 -7.53 -15.96 17.81
C GLY A 20 -7.58 -14.82 16.78
N PRO A 21 -6.55 -13.98 16.66
CA PRO A 21 -6.49 -13.04 15.54
C PRO A 21 -6.50 -13.83 14.23
N VAL A 22 -7.49 -13.58 13.38
CA VAL A 22 -7.52 -14.13 12.02
C VAL A 22 -6.28 -13.60 11.31
N PRO A 23 -5.32 -14.46 10.92
CA PRO A 23 -4.12 -13.99 10.27
C PRO A 23 -4.52 -13.37 8.94
N MET A 24 -4.13 -12.13 8.73
CA MET A 24 -4.26 -11.49 7.43
C MET A 24 -3.25 -12.15 6.47
N ILE A 25 -3.77 -12.95 5.53
CA ILE A 25 -2.99 -13.68 4.53
C ILE A 25 -3.12 -12.97 3.18
N PRO A 26 -2.17 -12.10 2.80
CA PRO A 26 -2.18 -11.47 1.49
C PRO A 26 -2.06 -12.51 0.37
N VAL A 27 -2.77 -12.28 -0.74
CA VAL A 27 -2.61 -13.05 -1.97
C VAL A 27 -2.38 -12.08 -3.13
N LEU A 28 -1.19 -12.14 -3.71
CA LEU A 28 -0.86 -11.39 -4.93
C LEU A 28 -1.16 -12.23 -6.17
N ARG A 29 -1.90 -11.67 -7.13
CA ARG A 29 -2.25 -12.35 -8.39
C ARG A 29 -1.87 -11.48 -9.58
N TRP A 30 -0.94 -11.96 -10.39
CA TRP A 30 -0.57 -11.34 -11.65
C TRP A 30 -1.54 -11.71 -12.76
N ARG A 31 -1.93 -10.74 -13.58
CA ARG A 31 -2.73 -10.95 -14.78
C ARG A 31 -2.13 -10.16 -15.91
N ARG A 32 -2.10 -10.72 -17.13
CA ARG A 32 -1.77 -9.94 -18.32
C ARG A 32 -2.94 -8.99 -18.58
N ALA A 33 -2.64 -7.73 -18.90
CA ALA A 33 -3.69 -6.74 -19.18
C ALA A 33 -4.63 -7.20 -20.31
N ALA A 34 -4.10 -7.87 -21.34
CA ALA A 34 -4.90 -8.42 -22.44
C ALA A 34 -5.86 -9.56 -22.04
N ASP A 35 -5.61 -10.23 -20.91
CA ASP A 35 -6.50 -11.27 -20.38
C ASP A 35 -7.58 -10.68 -19.45
N VAL A 36 -7.48 -9.40 -19.10
CA VAL A 36 -8.52 -8.70 -18.33
C VAL A 36 -9.66 -8.36 -19.30
N GLY A 37 -10.69 -9.21 -19.28
CA GLY A 37 -11.88 -9.08 -20.13
C GLY A 37 -12.80 -7.93 -19.71
N ARG A 38 -14.07 -8.03 -20.11
CA ARG A 38 -15.07 -7.01 -19.78
C ARG A 38 -15.23 -6.88 -18.25
N PRO A 39 -15.13 -5.66 -17.69
CA PRO A 39 -15.43 -5.43 -16.28
C PRO A 39 -16.83 -5.94 -15.92
N LEU A 40 -16.98 -6.45 -14.70
CA LEU A 40 -18.28 -6.81 -14.16
C LEU A 40 -19.10 -5.54 -13.92
N VAL A 41 -20.42 -5.63 -14.14
CA VAL A 41 -21.33 -4.50 -13.88
C VAL A 41 -21.39 -4.16 -12.38
N SER A 42 -21.15 -5.15 -11.52
CA SER A 42 -21.03 -5.01 -10.07
C SER A 42 -19.78 -5.70 -9.57
N ALA A 43 -19.06 -5.08 -8.63
CA ALA A 43 -17.97 -5.73 -7.92
C ALA A 43 -18.50 -6.96 -7.14
N PRO A 44 -17.84 -8.12 -7.20
CA PRO A 44 -18.25 -9.29 -6.43
C PRO A 44 -18.04 -9.01 -4.95
N GLU A 45 -19.00 -9.42 -4.12
CA GLU A 45 -18.87 -9.31 -2.67
C GLU A 45 -18.01 -10.46 -2.13
N PRO A 46 -17.01 -10.18 -1.27
CA PRO A 46 -16.23 -11.23 -0.62
C PRO A 46 -17.11 -12.15 0.21
N ALA A 47 -16.83 -13.46 0.20
CA ALA A 47 -17.58 -14.44 0.99
C ALA A 47 -17.39 -14.26 2.50
N VAL A 48 -16.25 -13.70 2.91
CA VAL A 48 -15.91 -13.34 4.29
C VAL A 48 -15.38 -11.91 4.26
N VAL A 49 -15.90 -11.07 5.16
CA VAL A 49 -15.53 -9.66 5.28
C VAL A 49 -15.09 -9.41 6.71
N GLU A 50 -13.85 -8.95 6.85
CA GLU A 50 -13.40 -8.24 8.05
C GLU A 50 -13.51 -6.75 7.73
N GLU A 51 -14.44 -6.05 8.39
CA GLU A 51 -14.74 -4.64 8.08
C GLU A 51 -13.49 -3.74 8.03
N PRO A 52 -12.48 -3.86 8.92
CA PRO A 52 -11.27 -3.04 8.86
C PRO A 52 -10.40 -3.26 7.62
N TYR A 53 -10.63 -4.31 6.83
CA TYR A 53 -9.89 -4.60 5.60
C TYR A 53 -10.73 -4.44 4.33
N LEU A 54 -11.95 -3.91 4.46
CA LEU A 54 -12.85 -3.67 3.34
C LEU A 54 -12.79 -2.21 2.89
N PRO A 55 -12.32 -1.92 1.66
CA PRO A 55 -12.38 -0.58 1.13
C PRO A 55 -13.83 -0.10 0.94
N ASN A 56 -14.06 1.18 1.19
CA ASN A 56 -15.29 1.87 0.83
C ASN A 56 -15.52 1.77 -0.68
N ARG A 57 -16.80 1.65 -1.08
CA ARG A 57 -17.15 1.64 -2.50
C ARG A 57 -16.87 3.01 -3.11
N GLY A 58 -16.07 3.03 -4.17
CA GLY A 58 -15.70 4.26 -4.87
C GLY A 58 -15.18 4.01 -6.28
N VAL A 59 -14.91 5.10 -6.97
CA VAL A 59 -14.17 5.11 -8.25
C VAL A 59 -12.75 5.54 -7.94
N VAL A 60 -11.77 4.90 -8.58
CA VAL A 60 -10.36 5.28 -8.45
C VAL A 60 -10.03 6.31 -9.51
N HIS A 61 -9.45 7.44 -9.09
CA HIS A 61 -8.93 8.50 -9.95
C HIS A 61 -7.40 8.52 -9.83
N PRO A 62 -6.66 7.76 -10.66
CA PRO A 62 -5.21 7.67 -10.51
C PRO A 62 -4.52 8.95 -10.98
N GLU A 63 -3.69 9.51 -10.11
CA GLU A 63 -2.77 10.61 -10.43
C GLU A 63 -1.33 10.10 -10.59
N GLN A 64 -0.57 10.72 -11.50
CA GLN A 64 0.85 10.42 -11.67
C GLN A 64 1.69 11.48 -10.94
N LEU A 65 2.30 11.07 -9.84
CA LEU A 65 3.14 11.92 -9.01
C LEU A 65 4.62 11.51 -9.09
N VAL A 66 5.51 12.46 -8.82
CA VAL A 66 6.93 12.18 -8.62
C VAL A 66 7.16 11.88 -7.15
N ASP A 67 7.67 10.68 -6.88
CA ASP A 67 7.91 10.17 -5.54
C ASP A 67 9.42 9.94 -5.34
N TYR A 68 9.93 10.29 -4.17
CA TYR A 68 11.35 10.20 -3.83
C TYR A 68 11.58 9.28 -2.63
N ARG A 69 12.83 8.83 -2.48
CA ARG A 69 13.22 7.97 -1.36
C ARG A 69 13.18 8.73 -0.04
N TYR A 70 12.90 8.00 1.04
CA TYR A 70 13.07 8.51 2.40
C TYR A 70 14.48 9.08 2.62
N VAL A 71 14.58 10.16 3.39
CA VAL A 71 15.81 10.97 3.54
C VAL A 71 17.05 10.13 3.88
N GLU A 72 16.90 9.14 4.76
CA GLU A 72 18.02 8.28 5.21
C GLU A 72 18.56 7.34 4.12
N LEU A 73 17.83 7.18 3.00
CA LEU A 73 18.26 6.40 1.84
C LEU A 73 18.92 7.26 0.75
N LEU A 74 19.02 8.57 0.95
CA LEU A 74 19.67 9.48 0.00
C LEU A 74 21.19 9.48 0.20
N PRO A 75 21.98 9.90 -0.81
CA PRO A 75 23.40 10.21 -0.64
C PRO A 75 23.65 11.17 0.54
N GLN A 76 24.73 10.95 1.29
CA GLN A 76 25.04 11.71 2.51
C GLN A 76 25.11 13.23 2.28
N ASP A 77 25.67 13.66 1.15
CA ASP A 77 25.76 15.08 0.79
C ASP A 77 24.38 15.72 0.59
N LEU A 78 23.39 14.98 0.09
CA LEU A 78 22.01 15.43 0.01
C LEU A 78 21.35 15.46 1.38
N GLN A 79 21.59 14.45 2.22
CA GLN A 79 21.07 14.44 3.59
C GLN A 79 21.55 15.66 4.38
N ASP A 80 22.85 15.99 4.30
CA ASP A 80 23.44 17.12 5.01
C ASP A 80 22.84 18.45 4.54
N ARG A 81 22.64 18.61 3.22
CA ARG A 81 22.02 19.79 2.62
C ARG A 81 20.55 19.93 2.99
N ILE A 82 19.80 18.83 3.04
CA ILE A 82 18.41 18.81 3.50
C ILE A 82 18.35 19.22 4.97
N ALA A 83 19.21 18.65 5.81
CA ALA A 83 19.25 18.97 7.23
C ALA A 83 19.62 20.45 7.50
N GLU A 84 20.51 21.04 6.69
CA GLU A 84 20.80 22.47 6.76
C GLU A 84 19.63 23.34 6.28
N TRP A 85 18.95 22.93 5.20
CA TRP A 85 17.76 23.61 4.70
C TRP A 85 16.61 23.61 5.73
N GLU A 86 16.34 22.45 6.35
CA GLU A 86 15.27 22.30 7.36
C GLU A 86 15.53 23.12 8.62
N LYS A 87 16.79 23.27 9.05
CA LYS A 87 17.14 24.12 10.21
C LYS A 87 16.76 25.60 10.01
N ASN A 88 16.76 26.05 8.76
CA ASN A 88 16.48 27.44 8.40
C ASN A 88 15.02 27.64 7.95
N GLY A 89 14.25 26.57 7.80
CA GLY A 89 12.84 26.60 7.43
C GLY A 89 11.92 26.66 8.65
N ASP A 90 10.75 27.27 8.49
CA ASP A 90 9.66 27.31 9.45
C ASP A 90 8.51 26.33 9.08
N GLY A 91 8.75 25.45 8.10
CA GLY A 91 7.74 24.60 7.47
C GLY A 91 7.96 23.10 7.64
N LEU A 92 7.27 22.34 6.79
CA LEU A 92 7.31 20.88 6.77
C LEU A 92 8.66 20.38 6.21
N GLY A 93 9.21 19.32 6.82
CA GLY A 93 10.47 18.71 6.40
C GLY A 93 10.39 18.01 5.04
N TYR A 94 11.55 17.61 4.51
CA TYR A 94 11.74 16.97 3.22
C TYR A 94 10.75 15.82 2.99
N SER A 95 10.61 14.92 3.96
CA SER A 95 9.74 13.73 3.82
C SER A 95 8.29 14.09 3.55
N ALA A 96 7.81 15.25 3.98
CA ALA A 96 6.44 15.71 3.70
C ALA A 96 6.25 16.11 2.23
N TRP A 97 7.31 16.58 1.55
CA TRP A 97 7.27 17.05 0.16
C TRP A 97 7.78 16.03 -0.86
N SER A 98 8.36 14.92 -0.38
CA SER A 98 9.16 14.02 -1.20
C SER A 98 8.62 12.60 -1.23
N VAL A 99 8.05 12.12 -0.12
CA VAL A 99 7.43 10.80 -0.06
C VAL A 99 5.91 10.96 -0.12
N VAL A 100 5.35 10.57 -1.25
CA VAL A 100 3.90 10.63 -1.48
C VAL A 100 3.19 9.73 -0.45
N PRO A 101 2.24 10.25 0.35
CA PRO A 101 1.47 9.47 1.32
C PRO A 101 0.38 8.63 0.62
N GLY A 102 -0.36 7.85 1.42
CA GLY A 102 -1.60 7.22 0.99
C GLY A 102 -1.45 6.04 0.03
N TRP A 103 -2.50 5.80 -0.74
CA TRP A 103 -2.61 4.64 -1.63
C TRP A 103 -1.87 4.89 -2.94
N LYS A 104 -0.85 4.08 -3.23
CA LYS A 104 -0.04 4.26 -4.45
C LYS A 104 0.52 2.98 -5.00
N VAL A 105 0.72 2.96 -6.31
CA VAL A 105 1.39 1.89 -7.06
C VAL A 105 2.81 2.33 -7.38
N GLY A 106 3.80 1.52 -7.02
CA GLY A 106 5.21 1.87 -7.15
C GLY A 106 5.66 2.94 -6.14
N GLY A 107 6.65 3.73 -6.53
CA GLY A 107 7.22 4.77 -5.67
C GLY A 107 8.11 4.21 -4.57
N PHE A 108 8.14 4.89 -3.42
CA PHE A 108 9.00 4.57 -2.29
C PHE A 108 8.25 4.53 -0.95
N PRO A 109 8.59 3.59 -0.06
CA PRO A 109 8.06 3.52 1.30
C PRO A 109 8.55 4.69 2.16
N SER A 110 7.74 5.12 3.13
CA SER A 110 8.07 6.27 3.99
C SER A 110 9.09 5.97 5.07
N TRP A 111 9.19 4.72 5.53
CA TRP A 111 10.14 4.30 6.57
C TRP A 111 10.07 5.07 7.89
N ARG A 112 9.03 5.89 8.10
CA ARG A 112 8.96 6.89 9.18
C ARG A 112 8.98 6.29 10.58
N MET A 113 8.49 5.06 10.74
CA MET A 113 8.33 4.46 12.08
C MET A 113 9.50 3.60 12.53
N SER A 114 10.20 2.96 11.60
CA SER A 114 11.25 1.99 11.93
C SER A 114 12.65 2.39 11.46
N GLY A 115 12.75 3.40 10.60
CA GLY A 115 13.90 3.59 9.72
C GLY A 115 13.92 2.58 8.55
N PRO A 116 14.70 2.87 7.51
CA PRO A 116 14.73 2.06 6.30
C PRO A 116 15.52 0.77 6.47
N TRP A 117 15.09 -0.29 5.80
CA TRP A 117 15.88 -1.50 5.59
C TRP A 117 15.69 -2.06 4.19
N THR A 118 16.65 -2.85 3.72
CA THR A 118 16.56 -3.50 2.41
C THR A 118 15.65 -4.71 2.48
N VAL A 119 14.64 -4.76 1.60
CA VAL A 119 13.78 -5.93 1.43
C VAL A 119 14.34 -6.77 0.28
N ASN A 120 14.93 -7.93 0.58
CA ASN A 120 15.51 -8.82 -0.43
C ASN A 120 14.59 -10.01 -0.73
N CYS A 121 14.54 -10.41 -1.99
CA CYS A 121 13.81 -11.60 -2.40
C CYS A 121 14.42 -12.86 -1.78
N SER A 122 13.61 -13.68 -1.11
CA SER A 122 14.07 -14.92 -0.48
C SER A 122 14.51 -16.00 -1.48
N THR A 123 14.12 -15.88 -2.76
CA THR A 123 14.50 -16.83 -3.82
C THR A 123 15.83 -16.48 -4.48
N CYS A 124 16.04 -15.23 -4.86
CA CYS A 124 17.20 -14.83 -5.68
C CYS A 124 18.09 -13.75 -5.05
N GLY A 125 17.73 -13.21 -3.88
CA GLY A 125 18.50 -12.19 -3.16
C GLY A 125 18.44 -10.78 -3.76
N THR A 126 17.74 -10.57 -4.87
CA THR A 126 17.56 -9.25 -5.49
C THR A 126 16.76 -8.32 -4.57
N GLU A 127 17.19 -7.07 -4.43
CA GLU A 127 16.43 -6.03 -3.74
C GLU A 127 15.06 -5.86 -4.42
N MET A 128 14.01 -5.94 -3.61
CA MET A 128 12.63 -5.89 -4.07
C MET A 128 12.19 -4.43 -4.22
N SER A 129 11.31 -4.18 -5.19
CA SER A 129 10.73 -2.86 -5.41
C SER A 129 9.35 -2.78 -4.77
N LEU A 130 9.02 -1.61 -4.21
CA LEU A 130 7.66 -1.34 -3.74
C LEU A 130 6.71 -1.51 -4.93
N LEU A 131 5.71 -2.37 -4.77
CA LEU A 131 4.65 -2.59 -5.74
C LEU A 131 3.44 -1.74 -5.41
N PHE A 132 3.02 -1.76 -4.14
CA PHE A 132 1.79 -1.11 -3.71
C PHE A 132 1.86 -0.70 -2.24
N THR A 133 1.32 0.46 -1.93
CA THR A 133 1.05 0.93 -0.57
C THR A 133 -0.46 0.97 -0.36
N ILE A 134 -0.89 0.38 0.74
CA ILE A 134 -2.22 0.56 1.32
C ILE A 134 -2.04 1.53 2.47
N GLY A 135 -2.42 2.79 2.24
CA GLY A 135 -2.36 3.82 3.27
C GLY A 135 -3.57 3.78 4.19
N HIS A 136 -3.44 4.31 5.41
CA HIS A 136 -4.62 4.53 6.25
C HIS A 136 -5.55 5.62 5.66
N GLY A 137 -4.97 6.65 5.05
CA GLY A 137 -5.65 7.74 4.35
C GLY A 137 -5.27 7.83 2.88
N GLU A 138 -5.89 8.76 2.14
CA GLU A 138 -5.56 9.02 0.73
C GLU A 138 -4.49 10.10 0.59
N TRP A 139 -4.53 11.16 1.41
CA TRP A 139 -3.55 12.26 1.40
C TRP A 139 -3.05 12.65 2.79
N ASP A 140 -2.14 13.62 2.88
CA ASP A 140 -1.59 14.07 4.15
C ASP A 140 -2.46 15.12 4.84
N ALA A 141 -2.44 15.10 6.17
CA ALA A 141 -3.15 16.09 6.99
C ALA A 141 -2.66 17.54 6.81
N ALA A 142 -1.48 17.75 6.20
CA ALA A 142 -0.97 19.09 5.95
C ALA A 142 -1.42 19.67 4.59
N GLY A 143 -2.18 18.90 3.80
CA GLY A 143 -2.77 19.35 2.53
C GLY A 143 -1.77 19.57 1.41
N LEU A 144 -0.58 18.97 1.50
CA LEU A 144 0.44 19.07 0.46
C LEU A 144 0.14 18.19 -0.76
N TRP A 145 -0.47 17.04 -0.52
CA TRP A 145 -0.79 16.03 -1.52
C TRP A 145 -2.29 16.00 -1.85
N TRP A 146 -2.90 17.18 -1.82
CA TRP A 146 -4.32 17.34 -2.12
C TRP A 146 -4.62 16.98 -3.58
N PRO A 147 -5.62 16.09 -3.85
CA PRO A 147 -6.03 15.80 -5.21
C PRO A 147 -6.56 17.05 -5.92
N VAL A 148 -6.20 17.25 -7.19
CA VAL A 148 -6.49 18.52 -7.88
C VAL A 148 -8.00 18.73 -8.09
N GLU A 149 -8.76 17.65 -8.17
CA GLU A 149 -10.21 17.64 -8.32
C GLU A 149 -10.99 17.95 -7.04
N GLU A 150 -10.37 17.78 -5.88
CA GLU A 150 -11.05 17.94 -4.59
C GLU A 150 -11.12 19.43 -4.21
N PRO A 151 -12.29 19.94 -3.76
CA PRO A 151 -12.40 21.28 -3.21
C PRO A 151 -11.39 21.48 -2.08
N ALA A 152 -10.86 22.70 -1.92
CA ALA A 152 -10.08 23.01 -0.72
C ALA A 152 -10.92 22.73 0.54
N ASP A 153 -10.30 22.16 1.58
CA ASP A 153 -10.88 21.82 2.89
C ASP A 153 -11.76 20.54 2.99
N THR A 154 -11.85 19.70 1.95
CA THR A 154 -12.34 18.31 2.04
C THR A 154 -11.52 17.46 3.03
N ALA A 155 -12.13 16.94 4.08
CA ALA A 155 -11.43 15.99 4.96
C ALA A 155 -10.94 14.76 4.16
N ASP A 156 -9.75 14.26 4.48
CA ASP A 156 -9.21 13.02 3.89
C ASP A 156 -10.24 11.89 4.01
N PRO A 157 -10.79 11.38 2.88
CA PRO A 157 -11.77 10.34 2.90
C PRO A 157 -11.07 9.08 3.38
N LEU A 158 -11.54 8.56 4.52
CA LEU A 158 -11.09 7.24 4.93
C LEU A 158 -11.47 6.25 3.83
N THR A 159 -10.48 5.51 3.33
CA THR A 159 -10.68 4.44 2.36
C THR A 159 -11.51 3.28 2.92
N GLY A 160 -11.90 3.33 4.20
CA GLY A 160 -12.57 2.24 4.93
C GLY A 160 -11.58 1.23 5.49
N VAL A 161 -10.34 1.22 4.98
CA VAL A 161 -9.29 0.32 5.45
C VAL A 161 -8.59 0.89 6.68
N PHE A 162 -8.52 0.08 7.73
CA PHE A 162 -7.88 0.39 9.00
C PHE A 162 -6.93 -0.75 9.40
N ILE A 163 -5.63 -0.56 9.17
CA ILE A 163 -4.61 -1.57 9.47
C ILE A 163 -3.99 -1.29 10.83
N GLY A 164 -4.26 -2.16 11.81
CA GLY A 164 -3.63 -2.12 13.12
C GLY A 164 -3.96 -0.84 13.90
N ARG A 165 -3.04 0.12 13.96
CA ARG A 165 -3.21 1.42 14.62
C ARG A 165 -3.25 2.60 13.63
N GLY A 166 -3.68 2.33 12.38
CA GLY A 166 -3.59 3.28 11.28
C GLY A 166 -2.22 3.23 10.59
N PHE A 167 -1.63 2.04 10.52
CA PHE A 167 -0.36 1.82 9.82
C PHE A 167 -0.57 1.79 8.31
N ASP A 168 0.48 2.14 7.58
CA ASP A 168 0.60 1.84 6.17
C ASP A 168 1.05 0.39 6.00
N TRP A 169 0.58 -0.24 4.93
CA TRP A 169 1.03 -1.58 4.55
C TRP A 169 1.66 -1.56 3.17
N TYR A 170 2.92 -2.00 3.12
CA TYR A 170 3.74 -2.03 1.92
C TYR A 170 3.82 -3.44 1.37
N VAL A 171 3.57 -3.58 0.07
CA VAL A 171 3.74 -4.82 -0.69
C VAL A 171 4.91 -4.63 -1.65
N PHE A 172 5.92 -5.50 -1.55
CA PHE A 172 7.11 -5.49 -2.38
C PHE A 172 7.08 -6.67 -3.35
N HIS A 173 7.57 -6.46 -4.58
CA HIS A 173 7.74 -7.53 -5.57
C HIS A 173 9.20 -7.68 -6.00
N CYS A 174 9.56 -8.88 -6.42
CA CYS A 174 10.86 -9.13 -7.01
C CYS A 174 10.87 -8.64 -8.47
N PRO A 175 11.77 -7.71 -8.84
CA PRO A 175 11.84 -7.25 -10.23
C PRO A 175 12.43 -8.29 -11.19
N ALA A 176 13.07 -9.35 -10.67
CA ALA A 176 13.68 -10.40 -11.50
C ALA A 176 12.66 -11.42 -12.04
N SER A 177 11.54 -11.62 -11.34
CA SER A 177 10.50 -12.57 -11.75
C SER A 177 9.17 -12.32 -11.02
N PHE A 178 8.06 -12.42 -11.76
CA PHE A 178 6.71 -12.41 -11.20
C PHE A 178 6.34 -13.70 -10.45
N ASP A 179 7.11 -14.78 -10.66
CA ASP A 179 6.91 -16.08 -9.98
C ASP A 179 7.60 -16.13 -8.60
N HIS A 180 8.44 -15.15 -8.28
CA HIS A 180 9.08 -15.06 -6.98
C HIS A 180 8.11 -14.54 -5.92
N PRO A 181 8.31 -14.91 -4.64
CA PRO A 181 7.44 -14.45 -3.56
C PRO A 181 7.48 -12.93 -3.42
N PHE A 182 6.33 -12.35 -3.09
CA PHE A 182 6.25 -10.98 -2.61
C PHE A 182 6.60 -10.92 -1.12
N SER A 183 6.92 -9.73 -0.64
CA SER A 183 7.21 -9.45 0.76
C SER A 183 6.33 -8.31 1.24
N THR A 184 6.10 -8.22 2.54
CA THR A 184 5.29 -7.15 3.12
C THR A 184 5.95 -6.51 4.33
N ALA A 185 5.69 -5.22 4.54
CA ALA A 185 6.08 -4.50 5.75
C ALA A 185 4.93 -3.62 6.23
N MET A 186 4.79 -3.49 7.55
CA MET A 186 3.81 -2.59 8.18
C MET A 186 4.56 -1.46 8.85
N GLN A 187 4.08 -0.23 8.67
CA GLN A 187 4.78 0.99 9.02
C GLN A 187 3.87 2.00 9.67
#